data_AF-A5HJC3-F1
#
_entry.id   AF-A5HJC3-F1
#
_cell.length_a   1.000
_cell.length_b   1.000
_cell.length_c   1.000
_cell.angle_alpha   90.00
_cell.angle_beta   90.00
_cell.angle_gamma   90.00
#
_symmetry.space_group_name_H-M   'P 1'
#
loop_
_entity.id
_entity.type
_entity.pdbx_description
1 polymer ?
#
loop_
_entity_poly.entity_id
_entity_poly.type
_entity_poly.pdbx_seq_one_letter_code
_entity_poly.pdbx_strand_id
1 'polypeptide(L)'
;DEKDTLALERLEIKNCSANGKELTQFLLQLPKLSFFRMSSCQNVTSMGVMALLATAEPTSMPSSSTSSNETGSQLQIEEVGDEGGLLLFPKHLTISLRELRITMNPGLSLLASLPPENNSRPGGLHNLHSLQTLFIRGCPKLLSAYSSSSSYCFPFPSTLDSLRIEDVEDMHTFAPLSNLTSLTYLFVENCRKDLRGEGLWTFFTQGCLTRL
;
A
#
# COMPACT_ATOMS: atom_id res chain seq x y z
N ASP A 1 -15.72 6.85 28.54
CA ASP A 1 -15.53 7.54 27.25
C ASP A 1 -15.48 6.54 26.10
N GLU A 2 -16.66 6.13 25.68
CA GLU A 2 -16.90 5.25 24.55
C GLU A 2 -16.73 6.10 23.29
N LYS A 3 -15.51 6.16 22.77
CA LYS A 3 -15.21 6.87 21.53
C LYS A 3 -15.92 6.09 20.41
N ASP A 4 -17.05 6.60 19.93
CA ASP A 4 -17.84 6.06 18.82
C ASP A 4 -16.91 5.66 17.68
N THR A 5 -16.57 4.38 17.62
CA THR A 5 -15.75 3.84 16.53
C THR A 5 -16.68 3.73 15.34
N LEU A 6 -16.40 4.50 14.30
CA LEU A 6 -17.15 4.43 13.04
C LEU A 6 -17.03 2.99 12.52
N ALA A 7 -18.12 2.22 12.58
CA ALA A 7 -18.23 0.87 12.06
C ALA A 7 -18.34 0.85 10.52
N LEU A 8 -17.65 1.78 9.86
CA LEU A 8 -17.68 1.94 8.42
C LEU A 8 -16.83 0.83 7.78
N GLU A 9 -17.51 -0.08 7.08
CA GLU A 9 -16.84 -1.18 6.37
C GLU A 9 -16.48 -0.82 4.93
N ARG A 10 -17.17 0.16 4.34
CA ARG A 10 -17.01 0.58 2.95
C ARG A 10 -16.77 2.08 2.86
N LEU A 11 -15.64 2.47 2.29
CA LEU A 11 -15.27 3.86 2.03
C LEU A 11 -15.01 4.07 0.54
N GLU A 12 -15.67 5.06 -0.05
CA GLU A 12 -15.42 5.51 -1.42
C GLU A 12 -15.10 7.01 -1.44
N ILE A 13 -13.95 7.35 -2.00
CA ILE A 13 -13.48 8.72 -2.17
C ILE A 13 -13.30 8.98 -3.66
N LYS A 14 -13.90 10.06 -4.15
CA LYS A 14 -13.82 10.47 -5.57
C LYS A 14 -13.57 11.97 -5.63
N ASN A 15 -12.67 12.43 -6.51
CA ASN A 15 -12.38 13.84 -6.74
C ASN A 15 -12.05 14.61 -5.44
N CYS A 16 -11.30 13.99 -4.53
CA CYS A 16 -10.99 14.59 -3.24
C CYS A 16 -9.70 15.42 -3.31
N SER A 17 -9.73 16.59 -2.69
CA SER A 17 -8.57 17.46 -2.52
C SER A 17 -7.78 17.15 -1.24
N ALA A 18 -8.21 16.17 -0.43
CA ALA A 18 -7.46 15.78 0.75
C ALA A 18 -6.09 15.20 0.34
N ASN A 19 -5.06 15.58 1.08
CA ASN A 19 -3.71 15.04 0.86
C ASN A 19 -3.56 13.65 1.51
N GLY A 20 -2.46 12.96 1.19
CA GLY A 20 -2.19 11.63 1.72
C GLY A 20 -2.15 11.56 3.25
N LYS A 21 -1.64 12.59 3.94
CA LYS A 21 -1.59 12.66 5.40
C LYS A 21 -3.00 12.77 6.01
N GLU A 22 -3.86 13.62 5.46
CA GLU A 22 -5.26 13.78 5.90
C GLU A 22 -6.05 12.47 5.72
N LEU A 23 -5.88 11.80 4.58
CA LEU A 23 -6.49 10.50 4.34
C LEU A 23 -5.96 9.43 5.28
N THR A 24 -4.66 9.44 5.58
CA THR A 24 -4.06 8.55 6.59
C THR A 24 -4.70 8.75 7.96
N GLN A 25 -4.88 10.01 8.39
CA GLN A 25 -5.56 10.34 9.65
C GLN A 25 -7.03 9.90 9.66
N PHE A 26 -7.71 10.01 8.53
CA PHE A 26 -9.09 9.54 8.40
C PHE A 26 -9.18 8.01 8.51
N LEU A 27 -8.29 7.27 7.82
CA LEU A 27 -8.22 5.80 7.90
C LEU A 27 -7.92 5.29 9.31
N LEU A 28 -7.24 6.09 10.16
CA LEU A 28 -7.01 5.74 11.57
C LEU A 28 -8.30 5.59 12.38
N GLN A 29 -9.38 6.27 12.00
CA GLN A 29 -10.66 6.22 12.71
C GLN A 29 -11.60 5.11 12.22
N LEU A 30 -11.17 4.28 11.26
CA LEU A 30 -12.00 3.28 10.59
C LEU A 30 -11.50 1.85 10.84
N PRO A 31 -11.70 1.28 12.05
CA PRO A 31 -11.12 -0.01 12.42
C PRO A 31 -11.66 -1.20 11.61
N LYS A 32 -12.90 -1.12 11.12
CA LYS A 32 -13.60 -2.21 10.43
C LYS A 32 -13.60 -2.09 8.90
N LEU A 33 -12.83 -1.15 8.34
CA LEU A 33 -12.85 -0.89 6.91
C LEU A 33 -12.36 -2.12 6.12
N SER A 34 -13.23 -2.69 5.31
CA SER A 34 -12.97 -3.88 4.49
C SER A 34 -12.91 -3.55 3.01
N PHE A 35 -13.53 -2.46 2.58
CA PHE A 35 -13.52 -1.96 1.21
C PHE A 35 -13.05 -0.51 1.18
N PHE A 36 -12.02 -0.22 0.39
CA PHE A 36 -11.57 1.13 0.12
C PHE A 36 -11.47 1.40 -1.38
N ARG A 37 -12.13 2.48 -1.84
CA ARG A 37 -12.00 2.99 -3.20
C ARG A 37 -11.52 4.43 -3.20
N MET A 38 -10.52 4.71 -4.01
CA MET A 38 -10.00 6.06 -4.25
C MET A 38 -9.97 6.35 -5.76
N SER A 39 -10.64 7.41 -6.18
CA SER A 39 -10.67 7.84 -7.58
C SER A 39 -10.31 9.31 -7.74
N SER A 40 -9.41 9.62 -8.67
CA SER A 40 -9.15 11.02 -9.10
C SER A 40 -8.75 11.94 -7.93
N CYS A 41 -7.94 11.43 -7.00
CA CYS A 41 -7.36 12.17 -5.87
C CYS A 41 -5.92 12.57 -6.20
N GLN A 42 -5.72 13.78 -6.71
CA GLN A 42 -4.43 14.23 -7.27
C GLN A 42 -3.39 14.58 -6.20
N ASN A 43 -3.83 14.86 -4.98
CA ASN A 43 -2.97 15.22 -3.86
C ASN A 43 -2.38 14.01 -3.12
N VAL A 44 -2.59 12.79 -3.64
CA VAL A 44 -1.97 11.56 -3.15
C VAL A 44 -0.95 11.09 -4.19
N THR A 45 0.33 11.28 -3.88
CA THR A 45 1.47 11.01 -4.77
C THR A 45 2.12 9.66 -4.48
N SER A 46 2.03 9.18 -3.24
CA SER A 46 2.64 7.93 -2.83
C SER A 46 1.74 7.14 -1.87
N MET A 47 1.85 5.81 -1.91
CA MET A 47 1.08 4.90 -1.06
C MET A 47 1.91 3.76 -0.49
N GLY A 48 1.65 3.41 0.76
CA GLY A 48 2.25 2.26 1.43
C GLY A 48 1.50 1.84 2.69
N VAL A 49 2.07 0.91 3.44
CA VAL A 49 1.54 0.47 4.75
C VAL A 49 2.40 1.04 5.87
N MET A 50 1.78 1.48 6.97
CA MET A 50 2.52 1.95 8.15
C MET A 50 3.40 0.81 8.70
N ALA A 51 4.71 1.03 8.78
CA ALA A 51 5.63 0.06 9.36
C ALA A 51 5.40 -0.08 10.88
N LEU A 52 5.63 -1.29 11.41
CA LEU A 52 5.89 -1.48 12.83
C LEU A 52 7.20 -0.76 13.15
N LEU A 53 7.11 0.43 13.75
CA LEU A 53 8.12 0.77 14.75
C LEU A 53 7.96 -0.32 15.82
N ALA A 54 8.87 -1.30 15.80
CA ALA A 54 9.15 -2.04 17.00
C ALA A 54 9.46 -0.98 18.05
N THR A 55 8.57 -0.87 19.03
CA THR A 55 8.84 -0.13 20.25
C THR A 55 10.17 -0.63 20.76
N ALA A 56 11.23 0.15 20.57
CA ALA A 56 12.37 0.05 21.46
C ALA A 56 11.78 0.28 22.84
N GLU A 57 11.79 -0.76 23.68
CA GLU A 57 11.57 -0.58 25.09
C GLU A 57 12.50 0.56 25.54
N PRO A 58 12.01 1.60 26.23
CA PRO A 58 12.91 2.45 26.96
C PRO A 58 13.48 1.56 28.06
N THR A 59 14.70 1.07 27.86
CA THR A 59 15.47 0.39 28.90
C THR A 59 15.58 1.36 30.06
N SER A 60 14.69 1.19 31.02
CA SER A 60 14.66 1.93 32.26
C SER A 60 15.96 1.66 33.01
N MET A 61 16.65 2.71 33.42
CA MET A 61 17.03 2.94 34.82
C MET A 61 17.42 4.42 35.02
N PRO A 62 17.26 4.96 36.25
CA PRO A 62 16.73 6.30 36.48
C PRO A 62 17.79 7.32 36.88
N SER A 63 17.52 8.62 36.67
CA SER A 63 18.04 9.70 37.51
C SER A 63 17.21 10.98 37.37
N SER A 64 16.45 11.26 38.44
CA SER A 64 16.15 12.55 39.07
C SER A 64 15.69 13.81 38.29
N SER A 65 14.64 14.38 38.89
CA SER A 65 14.15 15.79 38.91
C SER A 65 13.29 16.32 37.75
N THR A 66 11.97 16.25 37.98
CA THR A 66 11.00 17.38 37.94
C THR A 66 11.13 18.40 36.80
N SER A 67 10.28 18.31 35.79
CA SER A 67 9.03 19.11 35.67
C SER A 67 8.57 19.18 34.20
N SER A 68 7.28 18.85 34.02
CA SER A 68 6.34 19.43 33.04
C SER A 68 6.79 19.54 31.57
N ASN A 69 6.28 18.66 30.70
CA ASN A 69 5.29 19.03 29.68
C ASN A 69 5.09 17.90 28.64
N GLU A 70 3.85 17.42 28.58
CA GLU A 70 3.12 16.98 27.37
C GLU A 70 3.75 15.92 26.48
N THR A 71 3.58 14.65 26.87
CA THR A 71 3.75 13.48 26.00
C THR A 71 2.56 13.35 25.04
N GLY A 72 2.51 14.23 24.05
CA GLY A 72 1.80 13.96 22.80
C GLY A 72 2.56 12.85 22.05
N SER A 73 1.90 11.72 21.80
CA SER A 73 2.40 10.64 20.96
C SER A 73 2.46 11.11 19.50
N GLN A 74 3.49 11.91 19.17
CA GLN A 74 3.80 12.28 17.81
C GLN A 74 4.38 11.05 17.11
N LEU A 75 3.54 10.41 16.30
CA LEU A 75 3.97 9.54 15.21
C LEU A 75 4.93 10.37 14.35
N GLN A 76 6.24 10.25 14.59
CA GLN A 76 7.26 10.79 13.71
C GLN A 76 7.21 9.99 12.42
N ILE A 77 6.37 10.45 11.49
CA ILE A 77 6.56 10.17 10.08
C ILE A 77 7.88 10.86 9.75
N GLU A 78 8.96 10.08 9.67
CA GLU A 78 10.25 10.58 9.17
C GLU A 78 9.97 11.34 7.88
N GLU A 79 10.24 12.65 7.90
CA GLU A 79 10.24 13.54 6.75
C GLU A 79 11.37 13.10 5.81
N VAL A 80 11.11 12.04 5.04
CA VAL A 80 11.69 11.92 3.71
C VAL A 80 10.89 12.91 2.87
N GLY A 81 11.53 13.98 2.42
CA GLY A 81 10.89 15.14 1.80
C GLY A 81 9.91 14.78 0.70
N ASP A 82 8.63 14.65 1.06
CA ASP A 82 7.50 14.67 0.14
C ASP A 82 6.32 15.39 0.82
N GLU A 83 5.85 16.41 0.12
CA GLU A 83 4.88 17.44 0.49
C GLU A 83 3.48 16.85 0.74
N GLY A 84 3.28 16.12 1.84
CA GLY A 84 1.96 15.70 2.33
C GLY A 84 1.20 14.67 1.49
N GLY A 85 1.73 14.26 0.33
CA GLY A 85 1.06 13.35 -0.61
C GLY A 85 1.14 11.86 -0.27
N LEU A 86 1.79 11.50 0.83
CA LEU A 86 1.95 10.11 1.27
C LEU A 86 0.71 9.60 2.02
N LEU A 87 0.06 8.58 1.45
CA LEU A 87 -1.01 7.82 2.10
C LEU A 87 -0.45 6.53 2.70
N LEU A 88 -0.60 6.35 4.01
CA LEU A 88 -0.22 5.13 4.71
C LEU A 88 -1.45 4.40 5.24
N PHE A 89 -1.57 3.11 4.92
CA PHE A 89 -2.58 2.27 5.54
C PHE A 89 -2.20 1.96 6.99
N PRO A 90 -3.08 2.27 7.96
CA PRO A 90 -2.87 1.90 9.35
C PRO A 90 -2.80 0.40 9.58
N LYS A 91 -2.17 0.01 10.70
CA LYS A 91 -1.94 -1.40 11.06
C LYS A 91 -3.22 -2.22 11.17
N HIS A 92 -4.34 -1.66 11.63
CA HIS A 92 -5.59 -2.43 11.70
C HIS A 92 -6.15 -2.76 10.31
N LEU A 93 -5.84 -1.97 9.29
CA LEU A 93 -6.28 -2.21 7.91
C LEU A 93 -5.52 -3.35 7.23
N THR A 94 -4.35 -3.75 7.74
CA THR A 94 -3.61 -4.89 7.17
C THR A 94 -4.37 -6.20 7.29
N ILE A 95 -5.23 -6.31 8.31
CA ILE A 95 -6.03 -7.50 8.62
C ILE A 95 -7.52 -7.33 8.34
N SER A 96 -8.01 -6.12 8.05
CA SER A 96 -9.43 -5.87 7.77
C SER A 96 -9.72 -5.54 6.31
N LEU A 97 -8.79 -4.89 5.60
CA LEU A 97 -9.00 -4.47 4.22
C LEU A 97 -8.92 -5.67 3.28
N ARG A 98 -10.04 -5.97 2.62
CA ARG A 98 -10.20 -7.10 1.67
C ARG A 98 -10.20 -6.65 0.22
N GLU A 99 -10.70 -5.45 -0.04
CA GLU A 99 -10.83 -4.93 -1.39
C GLU A 99 -10.32 -3.50 -1.49
N LEU A 100 -9.39 -3.29 -2.42
CA LEU A 100 -8.80 -2.00 -2.72
C LEU A 100 -9.00 -1.66 -4.19
N ARG A 101 -9.59 -0.49 -4.45
CA ARG A 101 -9.80 0.02 -5.80
C ARG A 101 -9.19 1.39 -5.96
N ILE A 102 -8.26 1.54 -6.90
CA ILE A 102 -7.58 2.80 -7.20
C ILE A 102 -7.79 3.12 -8.67
N THR A 103 -8.44 4.25 -8.96
CA THR A 103 -8.75 4.63 -10.34
C THR A 103 -8.38 6.07 -10.66
N MET A 104 -7.83 6.33 -11.85
CA MET A 104 -7.58 7.68 -12.37
C MET A 104 -6.69 8.53 -11.44
N ASN A 105 -5.63 7.95 -10.88
CA ASN A 105 -4.63 8.66 -10.07
C ASN A 105 -3.27 8.63 -10.79
N PRO A 106 -2.99 9.56 -11.72
CA PRO A 106 -1.82 9.49 -12.59
C PRO A 106 -0.49 9.81 -11.92
N GLY A 107 -0.52 10.58 -10.82
CA GLY A 107 0.66 10.91 -10.03
C GLY A 107 1.01 9.89 -8.94
N LEU A 108 0.20 8.84 -8.77
CA LEU A 108 0.34 7.89 -7.67
C LEU A 108 1.44 6.87 -7.95
N SER A 109 2.30 6.65 -6.96
CA SER A 109 3.36 5.63 -6.95
C SER A 109 3.30 4.78 -5.67
N LEU A 110 3.71 3.52 -5.75
CA LEU A 110 3.91 2.69 -4.56
C LEU A 110 5.30 2.94 -3.97
N LEU A 111 5.40 3.02 -2.65
CA LEU A 111 6.69 3.12 -1.97
C LEU A 111 7.53 1.87 -2.21
N ALA A 112 8.72 1.97 -2.79
CA ALA A 112 9.63 0.83 -2.88
C ALA A 112 10.27 0.50 -1.51
N SER A 113 10.59 -0.77 -1.30
CA SER A 113 11.45 -1.21 -0.18
C SER A 113 12.86 -0.71 -0.44
N LEU A 114 13.44 0.05 0.49
CA LEU A 114 14.86 0.42 0.41
C LEU A 114 15.75 -0.77 0.80
N PRO A 115 16.99 -0.85 0.27
CA PRO A 115 17.95 -1.89 0.63
C PRO A 115 18.26 -1.93 2.15
N PRO A 116 18.74 -3.07 2.67
CA PRO A 116 18.86 -3.37 4.11
C PRO A 116 19.90 -2.55 4.89
N GLU A 117 20.60 -1.60 4.26
CA GLU A 117 21.60 -0.74 4.93
C GLU A 117 20.96 0.20 5.97
N ASN A 118 19.64 0.43 5.91
CA ASN A 118 18.95 1.30 6.86
C ASN A 118 17.53 0.78 7.13
N ASN A 119 17.40 -0.16 8.08
CA ASN A 119 16.13 -0.63 8.64
C ASN A 119 15.03 -0.91 7.60
N SER A 120 15.16 -2.04 6.88
CA SER A 120 14.26 -2.51 5.81
C SER A 120 12.77 -2.16 6.05
N ARG A 121 12.27 -1.14 5.35
CA ARG A 121 10.83 -0.87 5.26
C ARG A 121 10.23 -1.81 4.22
N PRO A 122 9.26 -2.67 4.56
CA PRO A 122 8.49 -3.38 3.55
C PRO A 122 7.76 -2.34 2.69
N GLY A 123 8.11 -2.29 1.40
CA GLY A 123 7.52 -1.34 0.45
C GLY A 123 6.14 -1.77 -0.05
N GLY A 124 5.37 -0.80 -0.52
CA GLY A 124 4.13 -0.99 -1.26
C GLY A 124 2.97 -1.45 -0.39
N LEU A 125 2.18 -2.38 -0.92
CA LEU A 125 0.97 -2.93 -0.32
C LEU A 125 1.18 -4.34 0.24
N HIS A 126 2.41 -4.84 0.24
CA HIS A 126 2.75 -6.22 0.62
C HIS A 126 2.21 -6.63 2.00
N ASN A 127 2.16 -5.69 2.95
CA ASN A 127 1.70 -5.95 4.31
C ASN A 127 0.17 -5.96 4.46
N LEU A 128 -0.62 -5.78 3.40
CA LEU A 128 -2.08 -5.89 3.48
C LEU A 128 -2.50 -7.37 3.44
N HIS A 129 -2.25 -8.10 4.53
CA HIS A 129 -2.42 -9.54 4.64
C HIS A 129 -3.83 -10.06 4.33
N SER A 130 -4.88 -9.26 4.56
CA SER A 130 -6.26 -9.67 4.25
C SER A 130 -6.76 -9.21 2.88
N LEU A 131 -5.93 -8.53 2.09
CA LEU A 131 -6.33 -8.02 0.79
C LEU A 131 -6.45 -9.16 -0.22
N GLN A 132 -7.65 -9.32 -0.76
CA GLN A 132 -8.03 -10.37 -1.69
C GLN A 132 -8.17 -9.79 -3.11
N THR A 133 -8.88 -8.68 -3.23
CA THR A 133 -9.19 -8.07 -4.52
C THR A 133 -8.49 -6.71 -4.67
N LEU A 134 -7.75 -6.55 -5.76
CA LEU A 134 -7.09 -5.30 -6.13
C LEU A 134 -7.47 -4.88 -7.55
N PHE A 135 -8.05 -3.70 -7.67
CA PHE A 135 -8.38 -3.08 -8.96
C PHE A 135 -7.63 -1.77 -9.13
N ILE A 136 -6.82 -1.68 -10.19
CA ILE A 136 -6.04 -0.52 -10.56
C ILE A 136 -6.40 -0.13 -11.98
N ARG A 137 -6.75 1.14 -12.21
CA ARG A 137 -7.00 1.67 -13.56
C ARG A 137 -6.53 3.11 -13.70
N GLY A 138 -5.83 3.46 -14.76
CA GLY A 138 -5.46 4.85 -15.03
C GLY A 138 -4.47 5.40 -13.99
N CYS A 139 -3.49 4.57 -13.62
CA CYS A 139 -2.43 4.89 -12.67
C CYS A 139 -1.06 4.58 -13.30
N PRO A 140 -0.63 5.32 -14.34
CA PRO A 140 0.58 5.05 -15.11
C PRO A 140 1.84 4.85 -14.27
N LYS A 141 2.01 5.66 -13.21
CA LYS A 141 3.22 5.70 -12.37
C LYS A 141 3.22 4.75 -11.17
N LEU A 142 2.21 3.89 -11.04
CA LEU A 142 2.01 3.10 -9.82
C LEU A 142 3.21 2.21 -9.49
N LEU A 143 3.80 1.58 -10.51
CA LEU A 143 4.91 0.63 -10.38
C LEU A 143 6.26 1.22 -10.82
N SER A 144 6.37 2.54 -10.98
CA SER A 144 7.61 3.25 -11.32
C SER A 144 8.79 2.81 -10.44
N ALA A 145 8.56 2.71 -9.12
CA ALA A 145 9.58 2.32 -8.15
C ALA A 145 10.00 0.83 -8.21
N TYR A 146 9.23 -0.01 -8.91
CA TYR A 146 9.43 -1.45 -9.09
C TYR A 146 9.86 -1.82 -10.52
N SER A 147 10.08 -0.83 -11.38
CA SER A 147 10.46 -1.03 -12.79
C SER A 147 11.93 -1.46 -12.95
N SER A 148 12.76 -1.27 -11.92
CA SER A 148 14.18 -1.64 -11.94
C SER A 148 14.36 -3.13 -11.63
N SER A 149 15.05 -3.84 -12.53
CA SER A 149 15.29 -5.30 -12.50
C SER A 149 16.02 -5.84 -11.26
N SER A 150 16.50 -4.99 -10.36
CA SER A 150 17.20 -5.37 -9.14
C SER A 150 16.30 -5.47 -7.90
N SER A 151 15.03 -5.07 -7.98
CA SER A 151 14.13 -5.15 -6.83
C SER A 151 13.52 -6.55 -6.70
N TYR A 152 14.05 -7.37 -5.80
CA TYR A 152 13.42 -8.63 -5.35
C TYR A 152 12.20 -8.40 -4.46
N CYS A 153 11.56 -7.23 -4.56
CA CYS A 153 10.49 -6.80 -3.68
C CYS A 153 9.16 -6.89 -4.41
N PHE A 154 8.21 -7.58 -3.80
CA PHE A 154 6.87 -7.74 -4.34
C PHE A 154 5.95 -6.64 -3.79
N PRO A 155 5.39 -5.74 -4.63
CA PRO A 155 4.55 -4.63 -4.18
C PRO A 155 3.21 -5.08 -3.58
N PHE A 156 2.78 -6.31 -3.85
CA PHE A 156 1.46 -6.81 -3.51
C PHE A 156 1.51 -7.99 -2.52
N PRO A 157 0.46 -8.17 -1.70
CA PRO A 157 0.37 -9.30 -0.78
C PRO A 157 0.08 -10.59 -1.54
N SER A 158 0.65 -11.72 -1.12
CA SER A 158 0.45 -13.05 -1.74
C SER A 158 -0.97 -13.62 -1.55
N THR A 159 -1.79 -12.96 -0.73
CA THR A 159 -3.19 -13.30 -0.46
C THR A 159 -4.17 -12.80 -1.51
N LEU A 160 -3.71 -12.00 -2.50
CA LEU A 160 -4.56 -11.57 -3.60
C LEU A 160 -5.09 -12.77 -4.40
N ASP A 161 -6.41 -12.82 -4.53
CA ASP A 161 -7.15 -13.79 -5.35
C ASP A 161 -7.50 -13.22 -6.74
N SER A 162 -7.66 -11.90 -6.84
CA SER A 162 -8.18 -11.20 -7.99
C SER A 162 -7.43 -9.90 -8.19
N LEU A 163 -6.68 -9.84 -9.28
CA LEU A 163 -5.89 -8.68 -9.65
C LEU A 163 -6.31 -8.19 -11.03
N ARG A 164 -6.69 -6.92 -11.11
CA ARG A 164 -7.01 -6.27 -12.37
C ARG A 164 -6.24 -4.96 -12.48
N ILE A 165 -5.40 -4.86 -13.51
CA ILE A 165 -4.52 -3.73 -13.78
C ILE A 165 -4.79 -3.21 -15.19
N GLU A 166 -5.17 -1.94 -15.29
CA GLU A 166 -5.44 -1.24 -16.53
C GLU A 166 -4.65 0.08 -16.59
N ASP A 167 -4.12 0.41 -17.77
CA ASP A 167 -3.49 1.71 -18.04
C ASP A 167 -2.32 2.03 -17.05
N VAL A 168 -1.41 1.08 -16.83
CA VAL A 168 -0.19 1.22 -15.98
C VAL A 168 1.09 1.13 -16.82
N GLU A 169 1.61 2.29 -17.26
CA GLU A 169 2.72 2.45 -18.22
C GLU A 169 4.08 1.91 -17.76
N ASP A 170 4.33 1.91 -16.45
CA ASP A 170 5.62 1.51 -15.88
C ASP A 170 5.76 -0.01 -15.69
N MET A 171 4.75 -0.81 -16.05
CA MET A 171 4.83 -2.26 -15.94
C MET A 171 5.55 -2.86 -17.16
N HIS A 172 6.81 -3.27 -16.99
CA HIS A 172 7.64 -3.85 -18.08
C HIS A 172 7.64 -5.39 -18.09
N THR A 173 7.44 -6.00 -16.92
CA THR A 173 7.44 -7.47 -16.74
C THR A 173 6.36 -7.85 -15.72
N PHE A 174 6.06 -9.15 -15.63
CA PHE A 174 5.20 -9.71 -14.57
C PHE A 174 6.00 -10.08 -13.31
N ALA A 175 7.31 -9.78 -13.25
CA ALA A 175 8.15 -10.10 -12.10
C ALA A 175 7.61 -9.53 -10.76
N PRO A 176 7.06 -8.30 -10.68
CA PRO A 176 6.47 -7.79 -9.44
C PRO A 176 5.25 -8.61 -8.95
N LEU A 177 4.66 -9.42 -9.82
CA LEU A 177 3.47 -10.23 -9.54
C LEU A 177 3.81 -11.69 -9.26
N SER A 178 5.07 -12.12 -9.36
CA SER A 178 5.42 -13.55 -9.36
C SER A 178 5.20 -14.25 -8.01
N ASN A 179 5.04 -13.50 -6.92
CA ASN A 179 4.77 -14.00 -5.57
C ASN A 179 3.26 -14.15 -5.26
N LEU A 180 2.38 -13.89 -6.22
CA LEU A 180 0.93 -13.98 -6.02
C LEU A 180 0.42 -15.43 -6.14
N THR A 181 0.79 -16.25 -5.16
CA THR A 181 0.49 -17.69 -5.15
C THR A 181 -0.99 -18.03 -5.03
N SER A 182 -1.81 -17.12 -4.52
CA SER A 182 -3.26 -17.33 -4.33
C SER A 182 -4.11 -16.83 -5.50
N LEU A 183 -3.47 -16.31 -6.56
CA LEU A 183 -4.16 -15.59 -7.62
C LEU A 183 -4.98 -16.54 -8.51
N THR A 184 -6.29 -16.29 -8.58
CA THR A 184 -7.24 -17.06 -9.38
C THR A 184 -7.72 -16.32 -10.62
N TYR A 185 -7.68 -14.98 -10.57
CA TYR A 185 -8.08 -14.08 -11.64
C TYR A 185 -7.00 -13.02 -11.84
N LEU A 186 -6.47 -12.93 -13.06
CA LEU A 186 -5.58 -11.86 -13.49
C LEU A 186 -6.18 -11.19 -14.71
N PHE A 187 -6.21 -9.87 -14.76
CA PHE A 187 -6.56 -9.11 -15.96
C PHE A 187 -5.59 -7.96 -16.12
N VAL A 188 -4.91 -7.90 -17.27
CA VAL A 188 -3.92 -6.86 -17.57
C VAL A 188 -4.23 -6.28 -18.95
N GLU A 189 -4.52 -4.99 -19.02
CA GLU A 189 -4.84 -4.29 -20.27
C GLU A 189 -4.12 -2.93 -20.31
N ASN A 190 -3.70 -2.50 -21.50
CA ASN A 190 -3.08 -1.18 -21.75
C ASN A 190 -1.88 -0.81 -20.84
N CYS A 191 -1.16 -1.78 -20.27
CA CYS A 191 -0.02 -1.48 -19.39
C CYS A 191 1.24 -1.08 -20.16
N ARG A 192 1.54 -1.73 -21.29
CA ARG A 192 2.54 -1.23 -22.25
C ARG A 192 2.51 -2.02 -23.54
N LYS A 193 3.13 -1.48 -24.60
CA LYS A 193 3.26 -2.16 -25.89
C LYS A 193 4.33 -3.26 -25.92
N ASP A 194 5.36 -3.17 -25.09
CA ASP A 194 6.50 -4.11 -25.02
C ASP A 194 6.53 -4.91 -23.70
N LEU A 195 5.39 -5.06 -23.03
CA LEU A 195 5.26 -5.86 -21.81
C LEU A 195 5.81 -7.27 -22.05
N ARG A 196 6.90 -7.61 -21.36
CA ARG A 196 7.56 -8.91 -21.51
C ARG A 196 6.85 -9.95 -20.66
N GLY A 197 6.74 -11.16 -21.19
CA GLY A 197 6.14 -12.30 -20.47
C GLY A 197 7.00 -12.86 -19.32
N GLU A 198 8.10 -12.20 -18.94
CA GLU A 198 8.93 -12.59 -17.80
C GLU A 198 8.09 -12.57 -16.52
N GLY A 199 8.10 -13.69 -15.77
CA GLY A 199 7.28 -13.87 -14.57
C GLY A 199 5.91 -14.53 -14.83
N LEU A 200 5.39 -14.53 -16.06
CA LEU A 200 4.09 -15.18 -16.37
C LEU A 200 4.08 -16.67 -16.06
N TRP A 201 5.21 -17.35 -16.28
CA TRP A 201 5.34 -18.79 -16.01
C TRP A 201 4.99 -19.15 -14.56
N THR A 202 5.25 -18.25 -13.61
CA THR A 202 4.97 -18.51 -12.20
C THR A 202 3.50 -18.78 -11.93
N PHE A 203 2.59 -18.08 -12.61
CA PHE A 203 1.15 -18.30 -12.48
C PHE A 203 0.72 -19.68 -13.00
N PHE A 204 1.35 -20.16 -14.08
CA PHE A 204 1.06 -21.48 -14.63
C PHE A 204 1.61 -22.60 -13.75
N THR A 205 2.79 -22.39 -13.13
CA THR A 205 3.38 -23.39 -12.22
C THR A 205 2.63 -23.51 -10.89
N GLN A 206 2.00 -22.43 -10.44
CA GLN A 206 1.26 -22.42 -9.16
C GLN A 206 -0.10 -23.13 -9.28
N GLY A 207 -0.68 -23.20 -10.49
CA GLY A 207 -1.91 -23.96 -10.76
C GLY A 207 -3.20 -23.36 -10.18
N CYS A 208 -3.15 -22.21 -9.53
CA CYS A 208 -4.31 -21.53 -8.94
C CYS A 208 -5.05 -20.62 -9.95
N LEU A 209 -4.38 -20.21 -11.04
CA LEU A 209 -4.95 -19.28 -12.00
C LEU A 209 -6.04 -19.97 -12.84
N THR A 210 -7.27 -19.51 -12.69
CA THR A 210 -8.43 -20.04 -13.42
C THR A 210 -8.84 -19.16 -14.59
N ARG A 211 -8.48 -17.87 -14.56
CA ARG A 211 -8.89 -16.84 -15.53
C ARG A 211 -7.75 -15.84 -15.76
N LEU A 212 -7.42 -15.58 -17.02
CA LEU A 212 -6.43 -14.62 -17.50
C LEU A 212 -7.01 -13.79 -18.65
#